data_AF-A0A0W8FF99-F1
#
_entry.id   AF-A0A0W8FF99-F1
#
_cell.length_a   1.000
_cell.length_b   1.000
_cell.length_c   1.000
_cell.angle_alpha   90.00
_cell.angle_beta   90.00
_cell.angle_gamma   90.00
#
_symmetry.space_group_name_H-M   'P 1'
#
loop_
_entity.id
_entity.type
_entity.pdbx_description
1 polymer ?
#
loop_
_entity_poly.entity_id
_entity_poly.type
_entity_poly.pdbx_seq_one_letter_code
_entity_poly.pdbx_strand_id
1 'polypeptide(L)'
;MKGGVYDALSATRGMMYAVTNDEARSAEQAFTDLEGIDLDPAASVCIASLLQAVEAGGIDPAETVLLNVTGGGYERIREDHTIHAIPPYLRVGASTPLDAVRCEIEGWVKAHA
;
A
#
# COMPACT_ATOMS: atom_id res chain seq x y z
N MET A 1 -7.70 24.07 11.18
CA MET A 1 -6.47 23.24 11.23
C MET A 1 -5.72 23.51 9.93
N LYS A 2 -4.42 23.78 9.95
CA LYS A 2 -3.58 23.98 8.76
C LYS A 2 -2.55 22.84 8.71
N GLY A 3 -2.21 22.34 7.53
CA GLY A 3 -1.18 21.30 7.31
C GLY A 3 -1.69 19.97 6.78
N GLY A 4 -2.85 19.91 6.13
CA GLY A 4 -3.36 18.68 5.49
C GLY A 4 -2.94 18.52 4.02
N VAL A 5 -3.34 17.40 3.39
CA VAL A 5 -3.09 17.12 1.96
C VAL A 5 -3.62 18.25 1.06
N TYR A 6 -4.81 18.77 1.36
CA TYR A 6 -5.40 19.91 0.65
C TYR A 6 -4.49 21.15 0.69
N ASP A 7 -3.94 21.48 1.86
CA ASP A 7 -3.07 22.64 2.03
C ASP A 7 -1.75 22.45 1.28
N ALA A 8 -1.18 21.23 1.33
CA ALA A 8 0.05 20.90 0.61
C ALA A 8 -0.13 21.03 -0.91
N LEU A 9 -1.17 20.43 -1.48
CA LEU A 9 -1.46 20.50 -2.91
C LEU A 9 -1.76 21.94 -3.34
N SER A 10 -2.53 22.69 -2.56
CA SER A 10 -2.84 24.09 -2.87
C SER A 10 -1.58 24.96 -2.84
N ALA A 11 -0.68 24.73 -1.88
CA ALA A 11 0.57 25.49 -1.75
C ALA A 11 1.57 25.17 -2.87
N THR A 12 1.60 23.94 -3.38
CA THR A 12 2.54 23.49 -4.43
C THR A 12 1.94 23.49 -5.83
N ARG A 13 0.65 23.82 -5.98
CA ARG A 13 -0.13 23.56 -7.21
C ARG A 13 -0.07 22.09 -7.64
N GLY A 14 -0.01 21.20 -6.66
CA GLY A 14 -0.01 19.77 -6.88
C GLY A 14 -1.35 19.28 -7.43
N MET A 15 -1.30 18.13 -8.09
CA MET A 15 -2.45 17.47 -8.69
C MET A 15 -2.75 16.13 -8.00
N MET A 16 -4.02 15.73 -8.03
CA MET A 16 -4.46 14.38 -7.66
C MET A 16 -4.86 13.62 -8.92
N TYR A 17 -4.57 12.33 -8.92
CA TYR A 17 -4.90 11.40 -9.99
C TYR A 17 -5.77 10.28 -9.45
N ALA A 18 -6.58 9.71 -10.33
CA ALA A 18 -7.36 8.52 -10.05
C ALA A 18 -6.99 7.49 -11.11
N VAL A 19 -6.59 6.31 -10.64
CA VAL A 19 -6.23 5.18 -11.49
C VAL A 19 -7.17 4.02 -11.22
N THR A 20 -7.41 3.24 -12.25
CA THR A 20 -8.11 1.97 -12.17
C THR A 20 -7.18 0.89 -11.63
N ASN A 21 -7.77 -0.21 -11.15
CA ASN A 21 -7.01 -1.39 -10.72
C ASN A 21 -6.21 -2.02 -11.88
N ASP A 22 -6.67 -1.85 -13.12
CA ASP A 22 -6.00 -2.39 -14.31
C ASP A 22 -4.77 -1.56 -14.65
N GLU A 23 -4.86 -0.24 -14.56
CA GLU A 23 -3.72 0.67 -14.72
C GLU A 23 -2.68 0.42 -13.62
N ALA A 24 -3.11 0.28 -12.37
CA ALA A 24 -2.21 -0.02 -11.25
C ALA A 24 -1.45 -1.35 -11.48
N ARG A 25 -2.15 -2.42 -11.90
CA ARG A 25 -1.49 -3.70 -12.23
C ARG A 25 -0.53 -3.60 -13.40
N SER A 26 -0.91 -2.84 -14.43
CA SER A 26 -0.06 -2.67 -15.62
C SER A 26 1.21 -1.89 -15.28
N ALA A 27 1.08 -0.86 -14.44
CA ALA A 27 2.18 -0.07 -13.92
C ALA A 27 3.11 -0.88 -13.01
N GLU A 28 2.56 -1.73 -12.15
CA GLU A 28 3.32 -2.66 -11.31
C GLU A 28 4.17 -3.63 -12.13
N GLN A 29 3.57 -4.22 -13.17
CA GLN A 29 4.30 -5.12 -14.07
C GLN A 29 5.43 -4.37 -14.77
N ALA A 30 5.16 -3.19 -15.33
CA ALA A 30 6.18 -2.38 -16.00
C ALA A 30 7.33 -1.99 -15.06
N PHE A 31 7.02 -1.59 -13.82
CA PHE A 31 8.04 -1.27 -12.83
C PHE A 31 8.86 -2.52 -12.45
N THR A 32 8.21 -3.65 -12.21
CA THR A 32 8.88 -4.90 -11.85
C THR A 32 9.80 -5.39 -12.98
N ASP A 33 9.38 -5.25 -14.24
CA ASP A 33 10.19 -5.61 -15.41
C ASP A 33 11.45 -4.74 -15.55
N LEU A 34 11.37 -3.47 -15.14
CA LEU A 34 12.46 -2.48 -15.24
C LEU A 34 13.41 -2.51 -14.03
N GLU A 35 12.85 -2.58 -12.83
CA GLU A 35 13.57 -2.43 -11.56
C GLU A 35 13.81 -3.77 -10.86
N GLY A 36 13.13 -4.84 -11.28
CA GLY A 36 13.32 -6.19 -10.76
C GLY A 36 12.75 -6.44 -9.37
N ILE A 37 11.83 -5.60 -8.89
CA ILE A 37 11.23 -5.71 -7.56
C ILE A 37 9.72 -5.47 -7.59
N ASP A 38 8.98 -6.29 -6.85
CA ASP A 38 7.53 -6.18 -6.72
C ASP A 38 7.13 -4.99 -5.85
N LEU A 39 5.95 -4.43 -6.12
CA LEU A 39 5.43 -3.25 -5.43
C LEU A 39 4.30 -3.62 -4.47
N ASP A 40 4.13 -2.77 -3.44
CA ASP A 40 2.87 -2.71 -2.71
C ASP A 40 1.77 -2.12 -3.59
N PRO A 41 0.50 -2.54 -3.45
CA PRO A 41 -0.59 -2.00 -4.25
C PRO A 41 -0.71 -0.47 -4.23
N ALA A 42 -0.39 0.18 -3.09
CA ALA A 42 -0.38 1.64 -3.02
C ALA A 42 0.76 2.26 -3.85
N ALA A 43 1.91 1.59 -3.91
CA ALA A 43 3.01 2.01 -4.78
C ALA A 43 2.69 1.79 -6.27
N SER A 44 2.00 0.69 -6.62
CA SER A 44 1.50 0.46 -7.98
C SER A 44 0.59 1.60 -8.46
N VAL A 45 -0.29 2.11 -7.59
CA VAL A 45 -1.12 3.29 -7.84
C VAL A 45 -0.28 4.56 -8.06
N CYS A 46 0.81 4.72 -7.31
CA CYS A 46 1.72 5.85 -7.45
C CYS A 46 2.42 5.86 -8.82
N ILE A 47 2.92 4.70 -9.26
CA ILE A 47 3.53 4.54 -10.60
C ILE A 47 2.50 4.82 -11.70
N ALA A 48 1.30 4.24 -11.61
CA ALA A 48 0.25 4.47 -12.59
C ALA A 48 -0.13 5.96 -12.69
N SER A 49 -0.17 6.67 -11.56
CA SER A 49 -0.44 8.11 -11.52
C SER A 49 0.66 8.92 -12.20
N LEU A 50 1.92 8.53 -12.02
CA LEU A 50 3.06 9.16 -12.72
C LEU A 50 2.96 8.94 -14.23
N LEU A 51 2.64 7.72 -14.68
CA LEU A 51 2.45 7.42 -16.10
C LEU A 51 1.34 8.28 -16.71
N GLN A 52 0.18 8.38 -16.06
CA GLN A 52 -0.90 9.27 -16.50
C GLN A 52 -0.47 10.75 -16.54
N ALA A 53 0.30 11.20 -15.55
CA ALA A 53 0.78 12.58 -15.50
C ALA A 53 1.71 12.92 -16.69
N VAL A 54 2.58 11.99 -17.08
CA VAL A 54 3.46 12.13 -18.24
C VAL A 54 2.66 12.07 -19.54
N GLU A 55 1.76 11.09 -19.69
CA GLU A 55 0.91 10.94 -20.89
C GLU A 55 -0.01 12.15 -21.12
N ALA A 56 -0.53 12.75 -20.05
CA ALA A 56 -1.34 13.96 -20.10
C ALA A 56 -0.52 15.24 -20.32
N GLY A 57 0.82 15.15 -20.36
CA GLY A 57 1.72 16.29 -20.50
C GLY A 57 1.80 17.19 -19.26
N GLY A 58 1.37 16.68 -18.09
CA GLY A 58 1.49 17.38 -16.81
C GLY A 58 2.89 17.32 -16.21
N ILE A 59 3.72 16.38 -16.67
CA ILE A 59 5.15 16.24 -16.35
C ILE A 59 5.89 16.01 -17.67
N ASP A 60 6.96 16.77 -17.93
CA ASP A 60 7.82 16.55 -19.09
C ASP A 60 8.60 15.23 -18.91
N PRO A 61 8.66 14.33 -19.91
CA PRO A 61 9.46 13.11 -19.84
C PRO A 61 10.94 13.30 -19.49
N ALA A 62 11.49 14.50 -19.69
CA ALA A 62 12.86 14.86 -19.33
C ALA A 62 13.01 15.44 -17.91
N GLU A 63 11.90 15.67 -17.19
CA GLU A 63 11.96 16.15 -15.81
C GLU A 63 12.50 15.08 -14.85
N THR A 64 13.25 15.52 -13.84
CA THR A 64 13.69 14.64 -12.75
C THR A 64 12.61 14.58 -11.69
N VAL A 65 12.00 13.40 -11.53
CA VAL A 65 10.95 13.16 -10.55
C VAL A 65 11.49 12.33 -9.38
N LEU A 66 11.29 12.81 -8.16
CA LEU A 66 11.46 12.00 -6.96
C LEU A 66 10.15 11.29 -6.67
N LEU A 67 10.13 9.97 -6.84
CA LEU A 67 8.95 9.15 -6.56
C LEU A 67 9.05 8.48 -5.19
N ASN A 68 8.00 8.62 -4.37
CA ASN A 68 7.94 7.99 -3.07
C ASN A 68 7.22 6.64 -3.17
N VAL A 69 7.99 5.55 -3.17
CA VAL A 69 7.47 4.18 -3.14
C VAL A 69 7.28 3.75 -1.67
N THR A 70 6.03 3.58 -1.24
CA THR A 70 5.69 3.35 0.16
C THR A 70 5.99 1.93 0.65
N GLY A 71 6.05 0.95 -0.24
CA GLY A 71 6.27 -0.45 0.09
C GLY A 71 6.39 -1.34 -1.14
N GLY A 72 6.83 -2.57 -0.93
CA GLY A 72 7.08 -3.58 -1.96
C GLY A 72 8.05 -4.65 -1.44
N GLY A 73 8.54 -5.50 -2.34
CA GLY A 73 9.51 -6.54 -2.01
C GLY A 73 8.92 -7.72 -1.24
N TYR A 74 7.61 -7.95 -1.32
CA TYR A 74 6.96 -9.07 -0.66
C TYR A 74 7.40 -10.40 -1.26
N GLU A 75 7.47 -10.48 -2.59
CA GLU A 75 7.99 -11.68 -3.26
C GLU A 75 9.47 -11.86 -2.95
N ARG A 76 10.24 -10.75 -2.96
CA ARG A 76 11.65 -10.80 -2.59
C ARG A 76 11.88 -11.34 -1.18
N ILE A 77 11.07 -10.91 -0.21
CA ILE A 77 11.12 -11.42 1.17
C ILE A 77 10.81 -12.92 1.22
N ARG A 78 9.88 -13.42 0.39
CA ARG A 78 9.57 -14.86 0.31
C ARG A 78 10.70 -15.68 -0.33
N GLU A 79 11.45 -15.10 -1.26
CA GLU A 79 12.63 -15.74 -1.86
C GLU A 79 13.81 -15.80 -0.89
N ASP A 80 14.08 -14.68 -0.21
CA ASP A 80 15.28 -14.51 0.62
C ASP A 80 15.12 -15.08 2.04
N HIS A 81 13.88 -15.30 2.51
CA HIS A 81 13.59 -15.69 3.88
C HIS A 81 12.53 -16.79 4.01
N THR A 82 12.68 -17.64 5.03
CA THR A 82 11.62 -18.56 5.44
C THR A 82 10.54 -17.81 6.19
N ILE A 83 9.32 -17.79 5.62
CA ILE A 83 8.17 -17.13 6.25
C ILE A 83 7.51 -18.06 7.26
N HIS A 84 7.45 -17.62 8.51
CA HIS A 84 6.75 -18.34 9.58
C HIS A 84 5.33 -17.80 9.69
N ALA A 85 4.34 -18.59 9.26
CA ALA A 85 2.94 -18.25 9.44
C ALA A 85 2.55 -18.33 10.92
N ILE A 86 2.24 -17.19 11.53
CA ILE A 86 1.72 -17.13 12.89
C ILE A 86 0.21 -17.38 12.83
N PRO A 87 -0.31 -18.50 13.38
CA PRO A 87 -1.75 -18.73 13.40
C PRO A 87 -2.42 -17.66 14.28
N PRO A 88 -3.63 -17.19 13.92
CA PRO A 88 -4.37 -16.29 14.78
C PRO A 88 -4.64 -16.97 16.12
N TYR A 89 -4.50 -16.21 17.21
CA TYR A 89 -4.79 -16.69 18.56
C TYR A 89 -6.25 -17.15 18.71
N LEU A 90 -7.18 -16.40 18.11
CA LEU A 90 -8.62 -16.69 18.15
C LEU A 90 -9.21 -16.58 16.73
N ARG A 91 -10.01 -17.58 16.34
CA ARG A 91 -10.82 -17.56 15.11
C ARG A 91 -12.28 -17.50 15.51
N VAL A 92 -13.01 -16.51 15.04
CA VAL A 92 -14.44 -16.32 15.32
C VAL A 92 -15.23 -16.49 14.04
N GLY A 93 -16.35 -17.21 14.12
CA GLY A 93 -17.33 -17.28 13.03
C GLY A 93 -18.29 -16.08 13.04
N ALA A 94 -19.00 -15.83 11.94
CA ALA A 94 -19.93 -14.71 11.82
C ALA A 94 -21.06 -14.70 12.87
N SER A 95 -21.40 -15.88 13.41
CA SER A 95 -22.41 -16.06 14.47
C SER A 95 -21.85 -16.02 15.90
N THR A 96 -20.54 -15.76 16.07
CA THR A 96 -19.92 -15.77 17.41
C THR A 96 -20.41 -14.57 18.22
N PRO A 97 -21.00 -14.75 19.42
CA PRO A 97 -21.43 -13.64 20.25
C PRO A 97 -20.26 -12.78 20.70
N LEU A 98 -20.42 -11.45 20.67
CA LEU A 98 -19.37 -10.50 21.07
C LEU A 98 -18.87 -10.75 22.51
N ASP A 99 -19.76 -11.12 23.42
CA ASP A 99 -19.40 -11.38 24.82
C ASP A 99 -18.49 -12.60 24.96
N ALA A 100 -18.65 -13.61 24.10
CA ALA A 100 -17.74 -14.76 24.07
C ALA A 100 -16.34 -14.33 23.64
N VAL A 101 -16.25 -13.48 22.61
CA VAL A 101 -14.97 -12.91 22.13
C VAL A 101 -14.30 -12.06 23.22
N ARG A 102 -15.07 -11.22 23.91
CA ARG A 102 -14.59 -10.41 25.02
C ARG A 102 -14.00 -11.28 26.13
N CYS A 103 -14.72 -12.32 26.54
CA CYS A 103 -14.29 -13.23 27.60
C CYS A 103 -12.94 -13.89 27.26
N GLU A 104 -12.77 -14.38 26.02
CA GLU A 104 -11.51 -14.97 25.55
C GLU A 104 -10.34 -13.97 25.55
N ILE A 105 -10.57 -12.74 25.05
CA ILE A 105 -9.54 -11.69 25.04
C ILE A 105 -9.13 -11.31 26.47
N GLU A 106 -10.10 -11.12 27.37
CA GLU A 106 -9.83 -10.80 28.78
C GLU A 106 -9.09 -11.94 29.48
N GLY A 107 -9.43 -13.20 29.17
CA GLY A 107 -8.72 -14.38 29.67
C GLY A 107 -7.26 -14.40 29.19
N TRP A 108 -7.03 -14.14 27.90
CA TRP A 108 -5.69 -14.08 27.34
C TRP A 108 -4.84 -12.98 27.97
N VAL A 109 -5.38 -11.76 28.09
CA VAL A 109 -4.68 -10.62 28.70
C VAL A 109 -4.28 -10.95 30.13
N LYS A 110 -5.17 -11.54 30.94
CA LYS A 110 -4.84 -11.93 32.33
C LYS A 110 -3.71 -12.95 32.44
N ALA A 111 -3.54 -13.80 31.41
CA ALA A 111 -2.51 -14.83 31.41
C ALA A 111 -1.16 -14.36 30.83
N HIS A 112 -1.12 -13.25 30.09
CA HIS A 112 0.05 -12.83 29.30
C HIS A 112 0.45 -11.36 29.43
N ALA A 113 -0.31 -10.53 30.16
CA ALA A 113 0.02 -9.14 30.48
C ALA A 113 0.32 -8.99 31.98
#